data_AF-A0A321LZG9-F1
#
_entry.id   AF-A0A321LZG9-F1
#
_cell.length_a   1.000
_cell.length_b   1.000
_cell.length_c   1.000
_cell.angle_alpha   90.00
_cell.angle_beta   90.00
_cell.angle_gamma   90.00
#
_symmetry.space_group_name_H-M   'P 1'
#
loop_
_entity.id
_entity.type
_entity.pdbx_description
1 polymer ?
#
loop_
_entity_poly.entity_id
_entity_poly.type
_entity_poly.pdbx_seq_one_letter_code
_entity_poly.pdbx_strand_id
1 'polypeptide(L)'
;MWGSRILTAIPVLFLLMDAIMKLAKPGFVVQATIQLGYSAGVIVPLGILLLTCVVLYVLPQTSVLGAILLTGYLGGAVASHVRSGDPLFSHILFPVYVGILIWGGLYLREPRLRALVPIRNSAAQQNG
;
A
#
# COMPACT_ATOMS: atom_id res chain seq x y z
N MET A 1 -9.98 -2.58 -20.78
CA MET A 1 -9.55 -1.19 -20.50
C MET A 1 -10.11 -0.58 -19.21
N TRP A 2 -11.19 -1.11 -18.60
CA TRP A 2 -11.79 -0.54 -17.38
C TRP A 2 -11.33 -1.19 -16.06
N GLY A 3 -11.10 -2.50 -16.04
CA GLY A 3 -10.71 -3.23 -14.82
C GLY A 3 -9.42 -2.74 -14.17
N SER A 4 -8.42 -2.33 -14.98
CA SER A 4 -7.15 -1.81 -14.47
C SER A 4 -7.29 -0.44 -13.78
N ARG A 5 -8.25 0.39 -14.21
CA ARG A 5 -8.49 1.70 -13.59
C ARG A 5 -9.15 1.54 -12.22
N ILE A 6 -10.12 0.64 -12.10
CA ILE A 6 -10.83 0.38 -10.84
C ILE A 6 -9.87 -0.24 -9.82
N LEU A 7 -9.08 -1.24 -10.23
CA LEU A 7 -8.12 -1.91 -9.35
C LEU A 7 -7.02 -0.98 -8.84
N THR A 8 -6.71 0.09 -9.58
CA THR A 8 -5.74 1.11 -9.17
C THR A 8 -6.40 2.23 -8.36
N ALA A 9 -7.62 2.64 -8.72
CA ALA A 9 -8.30 3.77 -8.09
C ALA A 9 -8.75 3.49 -6.66
N ILE A 10 -9.23 2.26 -6.39
CA ILE A 10 -9.71 1.87 -5.05
C ILE A 10 -8.62 1.99 -3.98
N PRO A 11 -7.44 1.31 -4.10
CA PRO A 11 -6.41 1.41 -3.08
C PRO A 11 -5.83 2.83 -2.98
N VAL A 12 -5.72 3.56 -4.10
CA VAL A 12 -5.26 4.96 -4.09
C VAL A 12 -6.20 5.85 -3.32
N LEU A 13 -7.52 5.77 -3.60
CA LEU A 13 -8.51 6.59 -2.92
C LEU A 13 -8.54 6.28 -1.41
N PHE A 14 -8.46 5.00 -1.06
CA PHE A 14 -8.38 4.56 0.32
C PHE A 14 -7.15 5.14 1.04
N LEU A 15 -5.96 4.98 0.46
CA LEU A 15 -4.72 5.49 1.07
C LEU A 15 -4.66 7.03 1.12
N LEU A 16 -5.23 7.70 0.12
CA LEU A 16 -5.31 9.16 0.09
C LEU A 16 -6.26 9.66 1.19
N MET A 17 -7.40 9.00 1.38
CA MET A 17 -8.32 9.28 2.48
C MET A 17 -7.63 9.05 3.84
N ASP A 18 -6.90 7.94 4.00
CA ASP A 18 -6.13 7.65 5.22
C ASP A 18 -5.07 8.73 5.52
N ALA A 19 -4.33 9.17 4.49
CA ALA A 19 -3.37 10.26 4.63
C ALA A 19 -4.04 11.57 5.06
N ILE A 20 -5.17 11.94 4.44
CA ILE A 20 -5.93 13.14 4.83
C ILE A 20 -6.42 13.04 6.27
N MET A 21 -6.95 11.88 6.69
CA MET A 21 -7.40 11.67 8.06
C MET A 21 -6.25 11.84 9.07
N LYS A 22 -5.05 11.35 8.74
CA LYS A 22 -3.84 11.56 9.55
C LYS A 22 -3.43 13.03 9.62
N LEU A 23 -3.60 13.80 8.55
CA LEU A 23 -3.35 15.24 8.55
C LEU A 23 -4.39 16.03 9.36
N ALA A 24 -5.67 15.64 9.24
CA ALA A 24 -6.78 16.29 9.92
C ALA A 24 -6.85 15.98 11.43
N LYS A 25 -6.21 14.88 11.89
CA LYS A 25 -6.18 14.45 13.29
C LYS A 25 -7.56 14.44 13.99
N PRO A 26 -8.60 13.82 13.40
CA PRO A 26 -9.87 13.66 14.11
C PRO A 26 -9.66 12.80 15.36
N GLY A 27 -10.47 13.02 16.40
CA GLY A 27 -10.26 12.41 17.72
C GLY A 27 -10.08 10.88 17.69
N PHE A 28 -10.79 10.17 16.82
CA PHE A 28 -10.66 8.72 16.67
C PHE A 28 -9.31 8.26 16.09
N VAL A 29 -8.70 9.02 15.16
CA VAL A 29 -7.36 8.72 14.61
C VAL A 29 -6.29 8.92 15.69
N VAL A 30 -6.45 9.96 16.50
CA VAL A 30 -5.55 10.24 17.62
C VAL A 30 -5.64 9.12 18.65
N GLN A 31 -6.85 8.72 19.04
CA GLN A 31 -7.06 7.61 19.98
C GLN A 31 -6.51 6.29 19.44
N ALA A 32 -6.78 5.94 18.17
CA ALA A 32 -6.25 4.74 17.55
C ALA A 32 -4.71 4.72 17.52
N THR A 33 -4.08 5.87 17.23
CA THR A 33 -2.61 5.98 17.23
C THR A 33 -2.02 5.80 18.62
N ILE A 34 -2.66 6.35 19.64
CA ILE A 34 -2.25 6.17 21.04
C ILE A 34 -2.42 4.71 21.48
N GLN A 35 -3.51 4.05 21.07
CA GLN A 35 -3.73 2.62 21.34
C GLN A 35 -2.67 1.72 20.68
N LEU A 36 -2.18 2.11 19.50
CA LEU A 36 -1.04 1.47 18.83
C LEU A 36 0.31 1.71 19.52
N GLY A 37 0.34 2.48 20.62
CA GLY A 37 1.56 2.78 21.39
C GLY A 37 2.39 3.93 20.80
N TYR A 38 1.83 4.71 19.88
CA TYR A 38 2.49 5.85 19.25
C TYR A 38 2.02 7.18 19.85
N SER A 39 2.93 8.15 19.93
CA SER A 39 2.57 9.53 20.33
C SER A 39 1.75 10.23 19.26
N ALA A 40 0.78 11.07 19.65
CA ALA A 40 -0.01 11.87 18.71
C ALA A 40 0.84 12.77 17.79
N GLY A 41 2.08 13.08 18.20
CA GLY A 41 3.03 13.85 17.40
C GLY A 41 3.44 13.15 16.09
N VAL A 42 3.41 11.82 16.01
CA VAL A 42 3.85 11.09 14.81
C VAL A 42 2.76 10.96 13.73
N ILE A 43 1.50 11.29 14.05
CA ILE A 43 0.36 11.12 13.14
C ILE A 43 0.55 11.93 11.86
N VAL A 44 0.89 13.22 11.97
CA VAL A 44 1.08 14.10 10.81
C VAL A 44 2.30 13.70 9.98
N PRO A 45 3.49 13.45 10.55
CA PRO A 45 4.61 12.89 9.80
C PRO A 45 4.27 11.61 9.03
N LEU A 46 3.52 10.69 9.64
CA LEU A 46 3.07 9.46 8.98
C LEU A 46 2.07 9.73 7.85
N GLY A 47 1.18 10.71 8.02
CA GLY A 47 0.25 11.13 6.97
C GLY A 47 0.95 11.81 5.79
N ILE A 48 1.94 12.67 6.05
CA ILE A 48 2.76 13.30 5.01
C ILE A 48 3.55 12.25 4.24
N LEU A 49 4.22 11.34 4.95
CA LEU A 49 4.96 10.24 4.33
C LEU A 49 4.06 9.40 3.42
N LEU A 50 2.88 9.00 3.93
CA LEU A 50 1.92 8.25 3.13
C LEU A 50 1.47 9.03 1.89
N LEU A 51 1.15 10.32 2.05
CA LEU A 51 0.73 11.17 0.95
C LEU A 51 1.81 11.26 -0.13
N THR A 52 3.08 11.44 0.26
CA THR A 52 4.22 11.42 -0.68
C THR A 52 4.31 10.10 -1.43
N CYS A 53 4.19 8.96 -0.72
CA CYS A 53 4.20 7.63 -1.35
C CYS A 53 3.05 7.45 -2.35
N VAL A 54 1.84 7.90 -2.00
CA VAL A 54 0.66 7.84 -2.88
C VAL A 54 0.84 8.72 -4.11
N VAL A 55 1.34 9.95 -3.96
CA VAL A 55 1.62 10.86 -5.09
C VAL A 55 2.63 10.21 -6.04
N LEU A 56 3.73 9.67 -5.51
CA LEU A 56 4.73 8.95 -6.31
C LEU A 56 4.14 7.73 -7.03
N TYR A 57 3.20 7.01 -6.40
CA TYR A 57 2.54 5.85 -7.01
C TYR A 57 1.61 6.26 -8.16
N VAL A 58 0.86 7.36 -8.01
CA VAL A 58 -0.10 7.82 -9.02
C VAL A 58 0.60 8.35 -10.28
N LEU A 59 1.75 9.00 -10.12
CA LEU A 59 2.56 9.51 -11.21
C LEU A 59 3.17 8.37 -12.05
N PRO A 60 2.84 8.25 -13.35
CA PRO A 60 3.21 7.09 -14.17
C PRO A 60 4.72 6.88 -14.30
N GLN A 61 5.51 7.95 -14.23
CA GLN A 61 6.97 7.90 -14.31
C GLN A 61 7.62 7.31 -13.04
N THR A 62 6.95 7.42 -11.89
CA THR A 62 7.47 6.99 -10.58
C THR A 62 6.63 5.90 -9.95
N SER A 63 5.63 5.35 -10.64
CA SER A 63 4.67 4.41 -10.07
C SER A 63 5.32 3.19 -9.42
N VAL A 64 6.41 2.68 -10.01
CA VAL A 64 7.16 1.54 -9.44
C VAL A 64 7.82 1.92 -8.12
N LEU A 65 8.48 3.08 -8.07
CA LEU A 65 9.09 3.60 -6.85
C LEU A 65 8.04 3.82 -5.77
N GLY A 66 6.91 4.47 -6.12
CA GLY A 66 5.78 4.66 -5.21
C GLY A 66 5.23 3.35 -4.65
N ALA A 67 5.10 2.30 -5.47
CA ALA A 67 4.65 0.97 -5.00
C ALA A 67 5.64 0.34 -4.02
N ILE A 68 6.95 0.46 -4.27
CA ILE A 68 7.99 -0.02 -3.34
C ILE A 68 7.90 0.73 -2.01
N LEU A 69 7.81 2.06 -2.03
CA LEU A 69 7.66 2.87 -0.83
C LEU A 69 6.38 2.53 -0.06
N LEU A 70 5.24 2.37 -0.75
CA LEU A 70 3.98 1.95 -0.14
C LEU A 70 4.10 0.55 0.49
N THR A 71 4.86 -0.36 -0.11
CA THR A 71 5.11 -1.68 0.47
C THR A 71 5.87 -1.58 1.79
N GLY A 72 6.89 -0.73 1.86
CA GLY A 72 7.61 -0.44 3.10
C GLY A 72 6.71 0.18 4.17
N TYR A 73 5.87 1.15 3.78
CA TYR A 73 4.91 1.79 4.67
C TYR A 73 3.89 0.79 5.23
N LEU A 74 3.28 -0.02 4.36
CA LEU A 74 2.31 -1.05 4.75
C LEU A 74 2.94 -2.13 5.62
N GLY A 75 4.18 -2.54 5.33
CA GLY A 75 4.93 -3.45 6.20
C GLY A 75 5.15 -2.91 7.61
N GLY A 76 5.42 -1.61 7.74
CA GLY A 76 5.47 -0.92 9.04
C GLY A 76 4.12 -0.92 9.77
N ALA A 77 3.02 -0.77 9.04
CA ALA A 77 1.66 -0.86 9.60
C ALA A 77 1.35 -2.28 10.11
N VAL A 78 1.71 -3.32 9.34
CA VAL A 78 1.61 -4.72 9.78
C VAL A 78 2.40 -4.93 11.08
N ALA A 79 3.66 -4.49 11.13
CA ALA A 79 4.49 -4.63 12.33
C ALA A 79 3.91 -3.88 13.55
N SER A 80 3.28 -2.72 13.33
CA SER A 80 2.60 -1.96 14.37
C SER A 80 1.41 -2.72 14.94
N HIS A 81 0.55 -3.28 14.08
CA HIS A 81 -0.61 -4.08 14.50
C HIS A 81 -0.22 -5.40 15.16
N VAL A 82 0.86 -6.04 14.71
CA VAL A 82 1.41 -7.24 15.38
C VAL A 82 1.89 -6.87 16.79
N ARG A 83 2.54 -5.71 16.95
CA ARG A 83 3.04 -5.24 18.24
C ARG A 83 1.92 -4.85 19.21
N SER A 84 0.82 -4.27 18.73
CA SER A 84 -0.36 -3.96 19.56
C SER A 84 -1.18 -5.20 19.94
N GLY A 85 -0.90 -6.36 19.33
CA GLY A 85 -1.65 -7.59 19.58
C GLY A 85 -3.03 -7.59 18.91
N ASP A 86 -3.22 -6.80 17.86
CA ASP A 86 -4.50 -6.68 17.17
C ASP A 86 -4.92 -7.98 16.46
N PRO A 87 -6.22 -8.21 16.22
CA PRO A 87 -6.71 -9.35 15.45
C PRO A 87 -6.03 -9.51 14.08
N LEU A 88 -5.52 -10.72 13.82
CA LEU A 88 -4.78 -11.06 12.60
C LEU A 88 -5.54 -10.73 11.31
N PHE A 89 -6.76 -11.23 11.17
CA PHE A 89 -7.53 -11.11 9.93
C PHE A 89 -8.03 -9.71 9.64
N SER A 90 -8.27 -8.90 10.66
CA SER A 90 -8.90 -7.58 10.49
C SER A 90 -7.88 -6.44 10.39
N HIS A 91 -6.82 -6.47 11.20
CA HIS A 91 -5.89 -5.34 11.29
C HIS A 91 -4.50 -5.65 10.75
N ILE A 92 -4.00 -6.87 10.96
CA ILE A 92 -2.66 -7.25 10.51
C ILE A 92 -2.64 -7.60 9.02
N LEU A 93 -3.65 -8.33 8.52
CA LEU A 93 -3.73 -8.70 7.10
C LEU A 93 -4.29 -7.60 6.20
N PHE A 94 -4.98 -6.61 6.77
CA PHE A 94 -5.58 -5.54 5.99
C PHE A 94 -4.56 -4.74 5.15
N PRO A 95 -3.42 -4.27 5.70
CA PRO A 95 -2.36 -3.64 4.91
C PRO A 95 -1.80 -4.55 3.81
N VAL A 96 -1.78 -5.87 4.04
CA VAL A 96 -1.31 -6.86 3.04
C VAL A 96 -2.26 -6.93 1.86
N TYR A 97 -3.58 -6.96 2.10
CA TYR A 97 -4.58 -6.94 1.03
C TYR A 97 -4.48 -5.65 0.19
N VAL A 98 -4.26 -4.51 0.84
CA VAL A 98 -4.03 -3.23 0.14
C VAL A 98 -2.76 -3.29 -0.71
N GLY A 99 -1.66 -3.86 -0.17
CA GLY A 99 -0.41 -4.06 -0.92
C GLY A 99 -0.61 -4.92 -2.17
N ILE A 100 -1.36 -6.01 -2.08
CA ILE A 100 -1.70 -6.87 -3.22
C ILE A 100 -2.47 -6.09 -4.29
N LEU A 101 -3.44 -5.26 -3.90
CA LEU A 101 -4.20 -4.43 -4.84
C LEU A 101 -3.32 -3.40 -5.55
N ILE A 102 -2.39 -2.76 -4.83
CA ILE A 102 -1.43 -1.80 -5.40
C ILE A 102 -0.56 -2.48 -6.46
N TRP A 103 0.10 -3.58 -6.10
CA TRP A 103 0.96 -4.30 -7.04
C TRP A 103 0.17 -4.93 -8.18
N GLY A 104 -1.02 -5.47 -7.93
CA GLY A 104 -1.90 -6.02 -8.97
C GLY A 104 -2.39 -4.96 -9.95
N GLY A 105 -2.77 -3.79 -9.46
CA GLY A 105 -3.14 -2.63 -10.29
C GLY A 105 -1.96 -2.16 -11.15
N LEU A 106 -0.78 -2.06 -10.55
CA LEU A 106 0.45 -1.67 -11.26
C LEU A 106 0.85 -2.69 -12.34
N TYR A 107 0.80 -3.98 -12.02
CA TYR A 107 1.09 -5.06 -12.97
C TYR A 107 0.18 -5.02 -14.20
N LEU A 108 -1.11 -4.72 -14.02
CA LEU A 108 -2.05 -4.53 -15.12
C LEU A 108 -1.76 -3.26 -15.93
N ARG A 109 -1.33 -2.19 -15.26
CA ARG A 109 -1.16 -0.85 -15.86
C ARG A 109 0.16 -0.69 -16.62
N GLU A 110 1.24 -1.33 -16.17
CA GLU A 110 2.59 -1.14 -16.70
C GLU A 110 3.08 -2.38 -17.49
N PRO A 111 3.04 -2.35 -18.84
CA PRO A 111 3.48 -3.49 -19.66
C PRO A 111 4.96 -3.84 -19.47
N ARG A 112 5.80 -2.85 -19.14
CA ARG A 112 7.24 -3.07 -18.89
C ARG A 112 7.47 -3.91 -17.64
N LEU A 113 6.63 -3.74 -16.61
CA LEU A 113 6.66 -4.57 -15.41
C LEU A 113 6.24 -6.01 -15.71
N ARG A 114 5.27 -6.21 -16.62
CA ARG A 114 4.89 -7.57 -17.07
C ARG A 114 6.02 -8.30 -17.79
N ALA A 115 6.87 -7.57 -18.49
CA ALA A 115 8.06 -8.15 -19.12
C ALA A 115 9.17 -8.48 -18.11
N LEU A 116 9.19 -7.83 -16.93
CA LEU A 116 10.20 -8.03 -15.90
C LEU A 116 9.83 -9.10 -14.85
N VAL A 117 8.53 -9.40 -14.67
CA VAL A 117 8.11 -10.50 -13.80
C VAL A 117 8.19 -11.80 -14.61
N PRO A 118 9.17 -12.68 -14.35
CA PRO A 118 9.24 -13.96 -15.02
C PRO A 118 8.19 -14.83 -14.35
N ILE A 119 6.94 -14.75 -14.79
CA ILE A 119 6.07 -15.91 -14.68
C ILE A 119 6.79 -16.96 -15.51
N ARG A 120 7.52 -17.86 -14.85
CA ARG A 120 8.23 -18.97 -15.52
C ARG A 120 7.18 -19.65 -16.39
N ASN A 121 7.21 -19.39 -17.70
CA ASN A 121 6.62 -20.32 -18.63
C ASN A 121 7.47 -21.57 -18.52
N SER A 122 6.98 -22.56 -17.77
CA SER A 122 7.42 -23.95 -17.88
C SER A 122 7.02 -24.47 -19.26
N ALA A 123 7.66 -23.93 -20.30
CA ALA A 123 7.52 -24.34 -21.69
C ALA A 123 8.90 -24.48 -22.36
N ALA A 124 9.96 -24.62 -21.56
CA ALA A 124 11.32 -24.90 -22.02
C ALA A 124 11.85 -26.24 -21.47
N GLN A 125 10.95 -27.21 -21.27
CA GLN A 125 11.32 -28.59 -20.90
C GLN A 125 10.61 -29.63 -21.78
N GLN A 126 10.30 -29.27 -23.02
CA GLN A 126 10.05 -30.20 -24.12
C GLN A 126 11.06 -29.86 -25.21
N ASN A 127 12.14 -30.64 -25.29
CA ASN A 127 13.14 -30.78 -26.38
C ASN A 127 14.53 -30.99 -25.76
N GLY A 128 14.73 -32.16 -25.16
CA GLY A 128 16.02 -32.74 -24.81
C GLY A 128 15.95 -34.23 -25.06
#